data_AF-A0A8H6CXE2-F1
#
_entry.id   AF-A0A8H6CXE2-F1
#
_cell.length_a   1.000
_cell.length_b   1.000
_cell.length_c   1.000
_cell.angle_alpha   90.00
_cell.angle_beta   90.00
_cell.angle_gamma   90.00
#
_symmetry.space_group_name_H-M   'P 1'
#
loop_
_entity.id
_entity.type
_entity.pdbx_description
1 polymer ?
#
loop_
_entity_poly.entity_id
_entity_poly.type
_entity_poly.pdbx_seq_one_letter_code
_entity_poly.pdbx_strand_id
1 'polypeptide(L)'
;MSTNSSSHSLLGLPVEVLMCILDHAELCDLYWLSQTCKPMQRLAKRDFCAMVNANVEDKAEFLLGLAYVLPDHCFCEKHCMLHTVNRHAPLVMSPHCWDHSVNHRRICATGYDLQYQHVQLALKYNRLGGSFRDALAPLMRPHYQSCSRNPLGPDIHFSATPEIKNGHFLLHEEWKLQASLTEPLRPSIIYIPICSHINLLGHRPPVDPTTEISGTAWALIRHATPLGNVEVERNHALRGSCQRCSTSYDFSVSQANGGVLNATHDYGSFNSLDEWKRRSWKNLVV
;
A
#
# COMPACT_ATOMS: atom_id res chain seq x y z
N MET A 1 11.05 -38.38 38.03
CA MET A 1 9.71 -38.44 37.41
C MET A 1 9.75 -37.57 36.16
N SER A 2 9.96 -38.18 34.99
CA SER A 2 9.95 -37.48 33.70
C SER A 2 8.60 -37.70 33.04
N THR A 3 7.87 -36.61 32.81
CA THR A 3 6.63 -36.62 32.02
C THR A 3 7.00 -36.79 30.55
N ASN A 4 6.83 -38.00 30.01
CA ASN A 4 6.80 -38.25 28.58
C ASN A 4 5.56 -37.55 28.00
N SER A 5 5.72 -36.30 27.56
CA SER A 5 4.83 -35.72 26.57
C SER A 5 5.09 -36.47 25.27
N SER A 6 4.31 -37.51 24.99
CA SER A 6 4.27 -38.16 23.69
C SER A 6 3.67 -37.18 22.69
N SER A 7 4.52 -36.35 22.09
CA SER A 7 4.15 -35.49 20.98
C SER A 7 3.73 -36.36 19.81
N HIS A 8 2.43 -36.43 19.54
CA HIS A 8 1.88 -37.09 18.37
C HIS A 8 2.39 -36.37 17.11
N SER A 9 3.33 -37.01 16.41
CA SER A 9 3.92 -36.46 15.19
C SER A 9 2.95 -36.64 14.02
N LEU A 10 2.82 -35.61 13.19
CA LEU A 10 2.08 -35.66 11.92
C LEU A 10 2.52 -36.86 11.05
N LEU A 11 3.81 -37.21 11.09
CA LEU A 11 4.37 -38.34 10.34
C LEU A 11 3.96 -39.72 10.89
N GLY A 12 3.35 -39.77 12.07
CA GLY A 12 2.80 -41.01 12.65
C GLY A 12 1.38 -41.34 12.19
N LEU A 13 0.75 -40.46 11.39
CA LEU A 13 -0.56 -40.73 10.81
C LEU A 13 -0.46 -41.75 9.67
N PRO A 14 -1.52 -42.56 9.44
CA PRO A 14 -1.62 -43.39 8.24
C PRO A 14 -1.46 -42.54 6.97
N VAL A 15 -0.84 -43.12 5.95
CA VAL A 15 -0.50 -42.40 4.71
C VAL A 15 -1.76 -41.87 4.01
N GLU A 16 -2.88 -42.59 4.12
CA GLU A 16 -4.17 -42.22 3.55
C GLU A 16 -4.70 -40.94 4.21
N VAL A 17 -4.57 -40.83 5.53
CA VAL A 17 -4.98 -39.63 6.27
C VAL A 17 -4.08 -38.44 5.91
N LEU A 18 -2.77 -38.67 5.77
CA LEU A 18 -1.84 -37.64 5.31
C LEU A 18 -2.20 -37.15 3.90
N MET A 19 -2.50 -38.06 2.97
CA MET A 19 -2.92 -37.70 1.63
C MET A 19 -4.21 -36.87 1.63
N CYS A 20 -5.20 -37.24 2.44
CA CYS A 20 -6.42 -36.42 2.60
C CYS A 20 -6.11 -35.01 3.10
N ILE A 21 -5.20 -34.85 4.06
CA ILE A 21 -4.79 -33.52 4.55
C ILE A 21 -4.11 -32.72 3.42
N LEU A 22 -3.19 -33.36 2.69
CA LEU A 22 -2.45 -32.72 1.60
C LEU A 22 -3.34 -32.33 0.42
N ASP A 23 -4.38 -33.11 0.11
CA ASP A 23 -5.33 -32.79 -0.95
C ASP A 23 -6.19 -31.55 -0.64
N HIS A 24 -6.23 -31.12 0.62
CA HIS A 24 -6.88 -29.88 1.05
C HIS A 24 -5.90 -28.72 1.30
N ALA A 25 -4.59 -28.94 1.14
CA ALA A 25 -3.59 -27.91 1.35
C ALA A 25 -3.45 -27.01 0.11
N GLU A 26 -3.18 -25.73 0.32
CA GLU A 26 -2.88 -24.80 -0.77
C GLU A 26 -1.57 -25.20 -1.47
N LEU A 27 -1.40 -24.75 -2.71
CA LEU A 27 -0.21 -25.09 -3.50
C LEU A 27 1.09 -24.61 -2.84
N CYS A 28 1.03 -23.47 -2.14
CA CYS A 28 2.18 -22.92 -1.41
C CYS A 28 2.56 -23.81 -0.20
N ASP A 29 1.58 -24.31 0.54
CA ASP A 29 1.77 -25.21 1.67
C ASP A 29 2.36 -26.54 1.22
N LEU A 30 1.84 -27.11 0.12
CA LEU A 30 2.39 -28.32 -0.50
C LEU A 30 3.85 -28.15 -0.88
N TYR A 31 4.19 -27.01 -1.48
CA TYR A 31 5.58 -26.69 -1.81
C TYR A 31 6.45 -26.67 -0.55
N TRP A 32 6.04 -25.97 0.51
CA TRP A 32 6.82 -25.91 1.74
C TRP A 32 6.96 -27.27 2.43
N LEU A 33 5.88 -28.04 2.52
CA LEU A 33 5.90 -29.39 3.07
C LEU A 33 6.88 -30.28 2.29
N SER A 34 6.94 -30.15 0.96
CA SER A 34 7.88 -30.90 0.13
C SER A 34 9.35 -30.59 0.44
N GLN A 35 9.65 -29.44 1.04
CA GLN A 35 11.00 -29.03 1.42
C GLN A 35 11.40 -29.45 2.85
N THR A 36 10.49 -30.03 3.65
CA THR A 36 10.74 -30.31 5.07
C THR A 36 11.53 -31.60 5.32
N CYS A 37 11.08 -32.73 4.76
CA CYS A 37 11.64 -34.05 5.05
C CYS A 37 11.35 -35.05 3.91
N LYS A 38 12.09 -36.16 3.85
CA LYS A 38 11.94 -37.16 2.77
C LYS A 38 10.52 -37.73 2.61
N PRO A 39 9.77 -38.06 3.68
CA PRO A 39 8.38 -38.51 3.54
C PRO A 39 7.48 -37.45 2.92
N MET A 40 7.49 -36.22 3.44
CA MET A 40 6.68 -35.12 2.89
C MET A 40 7.13 -34.73 1.49
N GLN A 41 8.42 -34.79 1.20
CA GLN A 41 8.95 -34.60 -0.15
C GLN A 41 8.34 -35.58 -1.14
N ARG A 42 8.08 -36.84 -0.74
CA ARG A 42 7.45 -37.84 -1.61
C ARG A 42 5.94 -37.62 -1.73
N LEU A 43 5.28 -37.34 -0.62
CA LEU A 43 3.82 -37.21 -0.56
C LEU A 43 3.31 -35.90 -1.18
N ALA A 44 3.98 -34.78 -0.88
CA ALA A 44 3.66 -33.46 -1.40
C ALA A 44 4.37 -33.15 -2.73
N LYS A 45 5.06 -34.12 -3.35
CA LYS A 45 5.72 -33.89 -4.64
C LYS A 45 4.67 -33.59 -5.69
N ARG A 46 4.75 -32.40 -6.27
CA ARG A 46 3.96 -32.00 -7.43
C ARG A 46 4.87 -31.43 -8.49
N ASP A 47 4.40 -31.41 -9.73
CA ASP A 47 4.99 -30.55 -10.75
C ASP A 47 4.47 -29.13 -10.54
N PHE A 48 5.07 -28.45 -9.57
CA PHE A 48 4.67 -27.08 -9.22
C PHE A 48 4.78 -26.15 -10.44
N CYS A 49 5.74 -26.37 -11.35
CA CYS A 49 5.86 -25.58 -12.57
C CYS A 49 4.65 -25.77 -13.49
N ALA A 50 4.21 -27.00 -13.72
CA ALA A 50 3.02 -27.27 -14.53
C ALA A 50 1.74 -26.73 -13.86
N MET A 51 1.58 -26.95 -12.55
CA MET A 51 0.39 -26.51 -11.81
C MET A 51 0.27 -24.98 -11.76
N VAL A 52 1.37 -24.29 -11.47
CA VAL A 52 1.43 -22.83 -11.43
C VAL A 52 1.16 -22.22 -12.81
N ASN A 53 1.50 -22.88 -13.92
CA ASN A 53 1.27 -22.31 -15.25
C ASN A 53 -0.11 -22.66 -15.83
N ALA A 54 -0.92 -23.49 -15.16
CA ALA A 54 -2.25 -23.87 -15.63
C ALA A 54 -3.31 -22.78 -15.37
N ASN A 55 -3.11 -21.94 -14.34
CA ASN A 55 -4.06 -20.90 -13.93
C ASN A 55 -3.30 -19.68 -13.38
N VAL A 56 -3.63 -18.47 -13.87
CA VAL A 56 -2.92 -17.23 -13.51
C VAL A 56 -3.24 -16.78 -12.09
N GLU A 57 -4.46 -17.00 -11.63
CA GLU A 57 -4.89 -16.73 -10.26
C GLU A 57 -4.13 -17.62 -9.28
N ASP A 58 -4.11 -18.94 -9.53
CA ASP A 58 -3.39 -19.91 -8.70
C ASP A 58 -1.88 -19.62 -8.72
N LYS A 59 -1.36 -19.14 -9.86
CA LYS A 59 0.03 -18.69 -9.98
C LYS A 59 0.33 -17.52 -9.07
N ALA A 60 -0.48 -16.47 -9.11
CA ALA A 60 -0.28 -15.27 -8.33
C ALA A 60 -0.34 -15.60 -6.83
N GLU A 61 -1.33 -16.39 -6.42
CA GLU A 61 -1.51 -16.84 -5.04
C GLU A 61 -0.32 -17.68 -4.56
N PHE A 62 0.10 -18.66 -5.36
CA PHE A 62 1.28 -19.47 -5.07
C PHE A 62 2.55 -18.62 -4.92
N LEU A 63 2.83 -17.75 -5.89
CA LEU A 63 4.01 -16.90 -5.87
C LEU A 63 3.98 -15.91 -4.72
N LEU A 64 2.80 -15.43 -4.32
CA LEU A 64 2.67 -14.54 -3.17
C LEU A 64 2.91 -15.28 -1.84
N GLY A 65 2.42 -16.51 -1.72
CA GLY A 65 2.76 -17.39 -0.60
C GLY A 65 4.28 -17.67 -0.51
N LEU A 66 4.94 -17.86 -1.66
CA LEU A 66 6.40 -17.95 -1.70
C LEU A 66 7.08 -16.63 -1.30
N ALA A 67 6.62 -15.49 -1.83
CA ALA A 67 7.14 -14.18 -1.46
C ALA A 67 6.98 -13.93 0.04
N TYR A 68 5.90 -14.38 0.66
CA TYR A 68 5.68 -14.25 2.10
C TYR A 68 6.78 -14.91 2.90
N VAL A 69 7.21 -16.11 2.53
CA VAL A 69 8.16 -16.90 3.33
C VAL A 69 9.61 -16.60 2.94
N LEU A 70 9.89 -16.36 1.65
CA LEU A 70 11.24 -16.07 1.16
C LEU A 70 11.64 -14.63 1.50
N PRO A 71 12.68 -14.41 2.34
CA PRO A 71 13.02 -13.08 2.84
C PRO A 71 13.44 -12.12 1.73
N ASP A 72 14.27 -12.58 0.81
CA ASP A 72 14.89 -11.76 -0.23
C ASP A 72 14.12 -11.79 -1.56
N HIS A 73 12.83 -12.12 -1.54
CA HIS A 73 12.00 -12.18 -2.75
C HIS A 73 10.70 -11.39 -2.60
N CYS A 74 10.30 -10.59 -3.58
CA CYS A 74 8.98 -9.95 -3.59
C CYS A 74 8.16 -10.41 -4.79
N PHE A 75 6.84 -10.48 -4.61
CA PHE A 75 5.92 -10.76 -5.72
C PHE A 75 5.70 -9.48 -6.53
N CYS A 76 5.88 -9.57 -7.85
CA CYS A 76 5.51 -8.51 -8.78
C CYS A 76 4.27 -8.94 -9.55
N GLU A 77 3.18 -8.22 -9.34
CA GLU A 77 1.92 -8.48 -10.02
C GLU A 77 2.02 -8.30 -11.53
N LYS A 78 2.64 -7.20 -11.98
CA LYS A 78 2.81 -6.88 -13.40
C LYS A 78 3.49 -7.97 -14.22
N HIS A 79 4.50 -8.63 -13.65
CA HIS A 79 5.23 -9.71 -14.31
C HIS A 79 4.73 -11.11 -13.88
N CYS A 80 3.83 -11.18 -12.91
CA CYS A 80 3.38 -12.42 -12.27
C CYS A 80 4.56 -13.36 -11.94
N MET A 81 5.58 -12.82 -11.24
CA MET A 81 6.80 -13.54 -10.90
C MET A 81 7.42 -13.03 -9.59
N LEU A 82 8.35 -13.81 -9.04
CA LEU A 82 9.18 -13.42 -7.91
C LEU A 82 10.43 -12.65 -8.40
N HIS A 83 10.68 -11.50 -7.80
CA HIS A 83 11.92 -10.74 -7.98
C HIS A 83 12.79 -10.88 -6.75
N THR A 84 14.11 -10.97 -6.97
CA THR A 84 15.07 -10.88 -5.87
C THR A 84 15.20 -9.43 -5.41
N VAL A 85 15.32 -9.24 -4.10
CA VAL A 85 15.43 -7.94 -3.46
C VAL A 85 16.76 -7.86 -2.74
N ASN A 86 17.51 -6.80 -3.00
CA ASN A 86 18.70 -6.52 -2.20
C ASN A 86 18.26 -5.94 -0.85
N ARG A 87 18.38 -6.73 0.22
CA ARG A 87 18.08 -6.31 1.60
C ARG A 87 18.84 -5.06 2.07
N HIS A 88 19.99 -4.76 1.48
CA HIS A 88 20.79 -3.57 1.80
C HIS A 88 20.34 -2.32 1.04
N ALA A 89 19.48 -2.48 0.03
CA ALA A 89 18.90 -1.41 -0.77
C ALA A 89 17.45 -1.76 -1.16
N PRO A 90 16.54 -1.98 -0.18
CA PRO A 90 15.20 -2.50 -0.45
C PRO A 90 14.28 -1.52 -1.20
N LEU A 91 14.73 -0.27 -1.37
CA LEU A 91 14.07 0.79 -2.14
C LEU A 91 14.50 0.82 -3.63
N VAL A 92 15.57 0.11 -3.99
CA VAL A 92 16.09 0.11 -5.37
C VAL A 92 15.40 -1.00 -6.14
N MET A 93 14.28 -0.65 -6.79
CA MET A 93 13.55 -1.55 -7.67
C MET A 93 13.73 -1.18 -9.14
N SER A 94 13.69 -2.19 -10.00
CA SER A 94 13.67 -1.98 -11.45
C SER A 94 12.44 -1.16 -11.84
N PRO A 95 12.59 -0.07 -12.62
CA PRO A 95 11.48 0.75 -13.12
C PRO A 95 10.41 -0.06 -13.87
N HIS A 96 10.81 -1.19 -14.46
CA HIS A 96 9.90 -2.07 -15.18
C HIS A 96 8.89 -2.76 -14.26
N CYS A 97 9.22 -2.91 -12.97
CA CYS A 97 8.40 -3.56 -11.94
C CYS A 97 7.57 -2.56 -11.12
N TRP A 98 7.65 -1.27 -11.43
CA TRP A 98 6.86 -0.27 -10.73
C TRP A 98 5.39 -0.55 -10.93
N ASP A 99 4.73 -0.77 -9.80
CA ASP A 99 3.29 -0.92 -9.75
C ASP A 99 2.67 0.40 -9.30
N HIS A 100 1.95 1.04 -10.21
CA HIS A 100 1.24 2.28 -9.98
C HIS A 100 -0.18 2.07 -9.43
N SER A 101 -0.56 0.82 -9.12
CA SER A 101 -1.85 0.47 -8.52
C SER A 101 -1.96 0.95 -7.07
N VAL A 102 -0.83 1.15 -6.39
CA VAL A 102 -0.79 1.77 -5.07
C VAL A 102 -1.22 3.23 -5.23
N ASN A 103 -2.22 3.62 -4.44
CA ASN A 103 -2.91 4.92 -4.48
C ASN A 103 -2.01 6.18 -4.40
N HIS A 104 -0.70 6.02 -4.22
CA HIS A 104 0.21 7.11 -3.97
C HIS A 104 1.20 7.27 -5.12
N ARG A 105 0.78 8.04 -6.12
CA ARG A 105 1.63 8.40 -7.26
C ARG A 105 2.58 9.51 -6.83
N ARG A 106 3.86 9.38 -7.19
CA ARG A 106 4.81 10.50 -7.12
C ARG A 106 4.25 11.74 -7.80
N ILE A 107 3.95 12.77 -7.02
CA ILE A 107 3.68 14.12 -7.54
C ILE A 107 4.97 14.92 -7.38
N CYS A 108 5.26 15.81 -8.33
CA CYS A 108 6.42 16.69 -8.25
C CYS A 108 6.51 17.47 -6.92
N ALA A 109 5.38 17.70 -6.24
CA ALA A 109 5.30 18.38 -4.95
C ALA A 109 5.67 17.48 -3.75
N THR A 110 5.43 16.17 -3.81
CA THR A 110 5.72 15.25 -2.68
C THR A 110 7.10 14.62 -2.80
N GLY A 111 7.53 14.34 -4.03
CA GLY A 111 8.74 13.56 -4.29
C GLY A 111 8.68 12.13 -3.75
N TYR A 112 7.55 11.70 -3.18
CA TYR A 112 7.36 10.43 -2.48
C TYR A 112 6.59 9.45 -3.37
N ASP A 113 7.12 8.23 -3.51
CA ASP A 113 6.54 7.17 -4.33
C ASP A 113 6.45 5.89 -3.48
N LEU A 114 5.22 5.56 -3.04
CA LEU A 114 5.00 4.31 -2.32
C LEU A 114 4.61 3.23 -3.33
N GLN A 115 5.48 2.23 -3.47
CA GLN A 115 5.25 1.09 -4.35
C GLN A 115 4.70 -0.10 -3.56
N TYR A 116 4.02 -1.00 -4.26
CA TYR A 116 3.39 -2.18 -3.65
C TYR A 116 4.41 -3.06 -2.93
N GLN A 117 5.58 -3.20 -3.52
CA GLN A 117 6.66 -4.00 -2.96
C GLN A 117 7.24 -3.38 -1.68
N HIS A 118 7.18 -2.05 -1.51
CA HIS A 118 7.57 -1.43 -0.24
C HIS A 118 6.67 -1.91 0.90
N VAL A 119 5.35 -1.97 0.66
CA VAL A 119 4.37 -2.47 1.63
C VAL A 119 4.63 -3.95 1.93
N GLN A 120 4.78 -4.80 0.89
CA GLN A 120 5.07 -6.22 1.07
C GLN A 120 6.34 -6.45 1.90
N LEU A 121 7.44 -5.76 1.56
CA LEU A 121 8.72 -5.93 2.24
C LEU A 121 8.66 -5.40 3.68
N ALA A 122 8.01 -4.27 3.92
CA ALA A 122 7.85 -3.71 5.26
C ALA A 122 7.09 -4.69 6.17
N LEU A 123 5.95 -5.19 5.73
CA LEU A 123 5.16 -6.18 6.45
C LEU A 123 5.94 -7.47 6.71
N LYS A 124 6.66 -7.96 5.70
CA LYS A 124 7.46 -9.18 5.81
C LYS A 124 8.63 -9.02 6.78
N TYR A 125 9.43 -7.97 6.65
CA TYR A 125 10.59 -7.75 7.52
C TYR A 125 10.18 -7.44 8.95
N ASN A 126 9.04 -6.77 9.14
CA ASN A 126 8.44 -6.61 10.47
C ASN A 126 8.07 -7.96 11.10
N ARG A 127 7.42 -8.85 10.33
CA ARG A 127 7.08 -10.20 10.80
C ARG A 127 8.33 -11.06 11.10
N LEU A 128 9.33 -11.03 10.21
CA LEU A 128 10.55 -11.81 10.37
C LEU A 128 11.41 -11.34 11.54
N GLY A 129 11.37 -10.05 11.87
CA GLY A 129 12.08 -9.46 13.01
C GLY A 129 13.59 -9.65 12.94
N GLY A 130 14.25 -9.52 14.11
CA GLY A 130 15.67 -9.86 14.30
C GLY A 130 16.61 -9.18 13.30
N SER A 131 17.23 -9.99 12.44
CA SER A 131 18.25 -9.60 11.45
C SER A 131 17.73 -8.73 10.29
N PHE A 132 16.41 -8.57 10.16
CA PHE A 132 15.80 -7.76 9.10
C PHE A 132 15.47 -6.33 9.53
N ARG A 133 15.80 -5.94 10.76
CA ARG A 133 15.57 -4.57 11.25
C ARG A 133 16.28 -3.50 10.43
N ASP A 134 17.52 -3.77 9.99
CA ASP A 134 18.28 -2.82 9.19
C ASP A 134 17.67 -2.63 7.79
N ALA A 135 17.05 -3.67 7.23
CA ALA A 135 16.33 -3.61 5.96
C ALA A 135 14.94 -2.96 6.12
N LEU A 136 14.29 -3.11 7.28
CA LEU A 136 13.01 -2.49 7.59
C LEU A 136 13.13 -0.99 7.84
N ALA A 137 14.20 -0.54 8.51
CA ALA A 137 14.41 0.86 8.88
C ALA A 137 14.26 1.86 7.71
N PRO A 138 14.86 1.64 6.51
CA PRO A 138 14.65 2.54 5.37
C PRO A 138 13.23 2.50 4.81
N LEU A 139 12.52 1.37 4.91
CA LEU A 139 11.13 1.23 4.44
C LEU A 139 10.14 1.96 5.36
N MET A 140 10.46 2.04 6.65
CA MET A 140 9.65 2.71 7.67
C MET A 140 10.09 4.15 7.95
N ARG A 141 11.03 4.70 7.19
CA ARG A 141 11.54 6.04 7.42
C ARG A 141 10.47 7.08 7.02
N PRO A 142 10.11 8.02 7.91
CA PRO A 142 9.25 9.13 7.53
C PRO A 142 9.89 9.98 6.43
N HIS A 143 9.08 10.40 5.47
CA HIS A 143 9.48 11.26 4.37
C HIS A 143 8.93 12.67 4.58
N TYR A 144 9.76 13.67 4.27
CA TYR A 144 9.39 15.07 4.36
C TYR A 144 9.84 15.79 3.09
N GLN A 145 8.93 16.58 2.51
CA GLN A 145 9.24 17.42 1.37
C GLN A 145 8.60 18.78 1.56
N SER A 146 9.32 19.83 1.21
CA SER A 146 8.76 21.17 1.10
C SER A 146 8.98 21.68 -0.32
N CYS A 147 7.99 22.36 -0.86
CA CYS A 147 8.05 22.97 -2.18
C CYS A 147 7.49 24.38 -2.09
N SER A 148 8.36 25.37 -2.31
CA SER A 148 8.00 26.76 -2.51
C SER A 148 7.96 27.01 -4.02
N ARG A 149 6.76 27.19 -4.60
CA ARG A 149 6.68 27.75 -5.96
C ARG A 149 6.88 29.26 -5.83
N ASN A 150 7.95 29.80 -6.42
CA ASN A 150 8.20 31.19 -6.84
C ASN A 150 7.09 32.22 -6.52
N PRO A 151 7.43 33.49 -6.19
CA PRO A 151 6.91 34.34 -5.09
C PRO A 151 5.39 34.55 -4.91
N LEU A 152 4.55 33.94 -5.75
CA LEU A 152 3.09 34.09 -5.80
C LEU A 152 2.35 32.76 -5.50
N GLY A 153 3.05 31.64 -5.32
CA GLY A 153 2.46 30.34 -4.98
C GLY A 153 2.48 30.08 -3.47
N PRO A 154 1.56 29.25 -2.94
CA PRO A 154 1.64 28.84 -1.54
C PRO A 154 2.82 27.90 -1.31
N ASP A 155 3.41 27.99 -0.13
CA ASP A 155 4.35 27.01 0.36
C ASP A 155 3.60 25.73 0.71
N ILE A 156 4.08 24.62 0.15
CA ILE A 156 3.50 23.29 0.36
C ILE A 156 4.50 22.48 1.17
N HIS A 157 4.11 22.07 2.37
CA HIS A 157 4.83 21.07 3.15
C HIS A 157 4.08 19.76 3.10
N PHE A 158 4.81 18.68 2.84
CA PHE A 158 4.30 17.33 2.78
C PHE A 158 5.10 16.45 3.72
N SER A 159 4.41 15.60 4.47
CA SER A 159 5.03 14.49 5.18
C SER A 159 4.27 13.19 4.97
N ALA A 160 5.00 12.09 4.97
CA ALA A 160 4.47 10.74 4.89
C ALA A 160 5.16 9.87 5.94
N THR A 161 4.38 9.34 6.87
CA THR A 161 4.87 8.55 8.00
C THR A 161 4.27 7.15 7.92
N PRO A 162 5.06 6.13 7.56
CA PRO A 162 4.59 4.76 7.57
C PRO A 162 4.55 4.19 9.00
N GLU A 163 3.56 3.36 9.29
CA GLU A 163 3.38 2.65 10.56
C GLU A 163 2.93 1.21 10.26
N ILE A 164 3.40 0.24 11.05
CA ILE A 164 2.81 -1.10 11.05
C ILE A 164 2.09 -1.35 12.36
N LYS A 165 0.77 -1.54 12.28
CA LYS A 165 -0.09 -1.74 13.45
C LYS A 165 -0.93 -2.98 13.26
N ASN A 166 -0.86 -3.91 14.21
CA ASN A 166 -1.60 -5.18 14.16
C ASN A 166 -1.40 -5.97 12.84
N GLY A 167 -0.20 -5.89 12.26
CA GLY A 167 0.11 -6.55 10.99
C GLY A 167 -0.42 -5.84 9.74
N HIS A 168 -1.01 -4.65 9.87
CA HIS A 168 -1.42 -3.79 8.77
C HIS A 168 -0.38 -2.71 8.51
N PHE A 169 -0.15 -2.37 7.24
CA PHE A 169 0.69 -1.25 6.86
C PHE A 169 -0.18 -0.01 6.67
N LEU A 170 0.07 0.99 7.53
CA LEU A 170 -0.60 2.28 7.51
C LEU A 170 0.36 3.34 6.98
N LEU A 171 -0.16 4.27 6.18
CA LEU A 171 0.56 5.47 5.78
C LEU A 171 -0.21 6.70 6.23
N HIS A 172 0.40 7.50 7.09
CA HIS A 172 -0.12 8.79 7.50
C HIS A 172 0.52 9.89 6.67
N GLU A 173 -0.30 10.61 5.92
CA GLU A 173 0.12 11.76 5.14
C GLU A 173 -0.40 13.04 5.78
N GLU A 174 0.45 14.06 5.81
CA GLU A 174 0.08 15.41 6.20
C GLU A 174 0.51 16.37 5.10
N TRP A 175 -0.41 17.25 4.71
CA TRP A 175 -0.17 18.35 3.77
C TRP A 175 -0.48 19.66 4.49
N LYS A 176 0.48 20.58 4.49
CA LYS A 176 0.31 21.95 4.98
C LYS A 176 0.47 22.91 3.82
N LEU A 177 -0.55 23.75 3.63
CA LEU A 177 -0.66 24.75 2.60
C LEU A 177 -0.60 26.13 3.26
N GLN A 178 0.55 26.78 3.16
CA GLN A 178 0.74 28.12 3.68
C GLN A 178 0.69 29.12 2.52
N ALA A 179 -0.40 29.88 2.45
CA ALA A 179 -0.55 30.97 1.49
C ALA A 179 -0.40 32.30 2.21
N SER A 180 0.37 33.24 1.65
CA SER A 180 0.24 34.66 2.04
C SER A 180 -1.11 35.15 1.51
N LEU A 181 -2.10 35.29 2.39
CA LEU A 181 -3.48 35.69 2.07
C LEU A 181 -3.60 37.13 1.51
N THR A 182 -2.48 37.84 1.32
CA THR A 182 -2.42 39.26 0.94
C THR A 182 -2.57 39.52 -0.56
N GLU A 183 -2.44 38.51 -1.42
CA GLU A 183 -2.66 38.67 -2.86
C GLU A 183 -3.68 37.65 -3.38
N PRO A 184 -4.50 38.02 -4.40
CA PRO A 184 -5.44 37.10 -5.00
C PRO A 184 -4.67 35.91 -5.57
N LEU A 185 -4.79 34.77 -4.88
CA LEU A 185 -4.28 33.48 -5.34
C LEU A 185 -4.72 33.29 -6.80
N ARG A 186 -3.78 33.45 -7.74
CA ARG A 186 -4.01 32.91 -9.09
C ARG A 186 -4.40 31.44 -8.89
N PRO A 187 -5.31 30.88 -9.69
CA PRO A 187 -5.65 29.47 -9.63
C PRO A 187 -4.44 28.64 -10.10
N SER A 188 -3.39 28.62 -9.29
CA SER A 188 -2.33 27.64 -9.37
C SER A 188 -3.00 26.30 -9.08
N ILE A 189 -2.97 25.46 -10.11
CA ILE A 189 -3.49 24.10 -10.14
C ILE A 189 -2.65 23.26 -9.17
N ILE A 190 -2.89 23.43 -7.88
CA ILE A 190 -2.30 22.60 -6.83
C ILE A 190 -3.23 21.41 -6.72
N TYR A 191 -2.76 20.27 -7.19
CA TYR A 191 -3.50 19.02 -7.09
C TYR A 191 -3.01 18.26 -5.87
N ILE A 192 -3.89 18.05 -4.89
CA ILE A 192 -3.61 17.25 -3.71
C ILE A 192 -4.52 16.02 -3.75
N PRO A 193 -3.99 14.85 -4.16
CA PRO A 193 -4.74 13.62 -4.06
C PRO A 193 -4.83 13.22 -2.60
N ILE A 194 -6.04 12.90 -2.14
CA ILE A 194 -6.21 12.17 -0.89
C ILE A 194 -5.98 10.69 -1.16
N CYS A 195 -6.50 10.19 -2.28
CA CYS A 195 -6.23 8.86 -2.84
C CYS A 195 -6.51 8.88 -4.34
N SER A 196 -6.40 7.75 -5.04
CA SER A 196 -6.75 7.66 -6.47
C SER A 196 -8.22 7.94 -6.78
N HIS A 197 -9.09 7.91 -5.75
CA HIS A 197 -10.54 8.09 -5.86
C HIS A 197 -11.05 9.45 -5.38
N ILE A 198 -10.27 10.17 -4.54
CA ILE A 198 -10.69 11.43 -3.91
C ILE A 198 -9.56 12.44 -4.00
N ASN A 199 -9.88 13.66 -4.47
CA ASN A 199 -8.94 14.77 -4.61
C ASN A 199 -9.53 16.04 -4.01
N LEU A 200 -8.73 16.80 -3.26
CA LEU A 200 -9.19 17.99 -2.54
C LEU A 200 -9.03 19.29 -3.34
N LEU A 201 -8.38 19.25 -4.51
CA LEU A 201 -8.13 20.43 -5.36
C LEU A 201 -7.95 20.06 -6.85
N GLY A 202 -8.85 20.56 -7.71
CA GLY A 202 -8.66 20.67 -9.18
C GLY A 202 -8.88 19.42 -10.05
N HIS A 203 -9.36 19.67 -11.28
CA HIS A 203 -9.68 18.70 -12.33
C HIS A 203 -8.54 17.70 -12.62
N ARG A 204 -8.89 16.41 -12.71
CA ARG A 204 -8.10 15.44 -13.48
C ARG A 204 -8.03 15.94 -14.93
N PRO A 205 -6.88 15.92 -15.63
CA PRO A 205 -6.93 15.81 -17.08
C PRO A 205 -7.67 14.48 -17.36
N PRO A 206 -8.78 14.47 -18.09
CA PRO A 206 -9.46 13.23 -18.40
C PRO A 206 -8.52 12.41 -19.28
N VAL A 207 -8.18 11.20 -18.85
CA VAL A 207 -7.72 10.15 -19.78
C VAL A 207 -8.92 9.52 -20.49
N ASP A 208 -10.15 9.83 -20.05
CA ASP A 208 -11.40 9.34 -20.60
C ASP A 208 -12.50 10.43 -20.55
N PRO A 209 -13.09 10.84 -21.69
CA PRO A 209 -14.07 11.94 -21.76
C PRO A 209 -15.45 11.62 -21.15
N THR A 210 -15.66 10.43 -20.59
CA THR A 210 -17.00 9.98 -20.15
C THR A 210 -17.29 10.11 -18.66
N THR A 211 -16.34 10.55 -17.82
CA THR A 211 -16.57 10.73 -16.38
C THR A 211 -16.55 12.22 -15.99
N GLU A 212 -17.75 12.82 -15.95
CA GLU A 212 -18.01 14.08 -15.24
C GLU A 212 -17.73 13.89 -13.74
N ILE A 213 -16.50 14.17 -13.30
CA ILE A 213 -16.19 14.33 -11.87
C ILE A 213 -16.08 15.83 -11.59
N SER A 214 -17.23 16.36 -11.20
CA SER A 214 -17.53 17.53 -10.36
C SER A 214 -16.36 18.45 -9.94
N GLY A 215 -16.47 19.71 -10.37
CA GLY A 215 -15.66 20.85 -9.90
C GLY A 215 -15.96 21.32 -8.46
N THR A 216 -16.31 20.43 -7.54
CA THR A 216 -16.75 20.74 -6.16
C THR A 216 -15.61 21.06 -5.19
N ALA A 217 -14.37 20.66 -5.49
CA ALA A 217 -13.22 20.82 -4.61
C ALA A 217 -12.82 22.30 -4.36
N TRP A 218 -12.86 23.14 -5.41
CA TRP A 218 -12.56 24.58 -5.29
C TRP A 218 -13.69 25.38 -4.63
N ALA A 219 -14.93 24.86 -4.66
CA ALA A 219 -16.05 25.47 -3.95
C ALA A 219 -15.93 25.26 -2.44
N LEU A 220 -15.46 24.09 -1.99
CA LEU A 220 -15.28 23.78 -0.56
C LEU A 220 -14.21 24.67 0.11
N ILE A 221 -13.06 24.90 -0.54
CA ILE A 221 -12.05 25.81 0.01
C ILE A 221 -12.54 27.27 -0.07
N ARG A 222 -13.25 27.71 -1.12
CA ARG A 222 -13.86 29.05 -1.13
C ARG A 222 -15.00 29.24 -0.12
N HIS A 223 -15.72 28.18 0.23
CA HIS A 223 -16.75 28.22 1.26
C HIS A 223 -16.16 28.15 2.68
N ALA A 224 -15.04 27.45 2.88
CA ALA A 224 -14.36 27.34 4.16
C ALA A 224 -13.37 28.49 4.45
N THR A 225 -12.86 29.14 3.39
CA THR A 225 -12.00 30.34 3.48
C THR A 225 -12.82 31.50 2.93
N PRO A 226 -13.47 32.32 3.77
CA PRO A 226 -14.18 33.49 3.27
C PRO A 226 -13.15 34.46 2.69
N LEU A 227 -13.03 34.50 1.37
CA LEU A 227 -12.31 35.54 0.62
C LEU A 227 -13.04 36.89 0.63
N GLY A 228 -13.87 37.13 1.65
CA GLY A 228 -14.64 38.36 1.82
C GLY A 228 -15.00 38.55 3.29
N ASN A 229 -14.35 39.54 3.91
CA ASN A 229 -14.74 40.32 5.10
C ASN A 229 -15.96 39.84 5.90
N VAL A 230 -15.90 38.65 6.51
CA VAL A 230 -16.84 38.28 7.56
C VAL A 230 -16.09 37.47 8.61
N GLU A 231 -16.10 37.98 9.84
CA GLU A 231 -15.73 37.29 11.08
C GLU A 231 -16.58 36.02 11.23
N VAL A 232 -16.13 34.93 10.64
CA VAL A 232 -16.69 33.61 10.92
C VAL A 232 -15.52 32.67 11.14
N GLU A 233 -15.02 32.64 12.38
CA GLU A 233 -14.35 31.48 12.94
C GLU A 233 -15.34 30.30 12.95
N ARG A 234 -15.50 29.62 11.81
CA ARG A 234 -16.01 28.26 11.82
C ARG A 234 -14.85 27.35 11.54
N ASN A 235 -14.37 26.72 12.60
CA ASN A 235 -13.55 25.51 12.57
C ASN A 235 -14.32 24.39 11.85
N HIS A 236 -14.47 24.48 10.52
CA HIS A 236 -15.04 23.43 9.70
C HIS A 236 -13.93 22.43 9.38
N ALA A 237 -13.71 21.49 10.30
CA ALA A 237 -12.96 20.29 10.00
C ALA A 237 -13.83 19.40 9.08
N LEU A 238 -13.47 19.30 7.81
CA LEU A 238 -14.07 18.35 6.87
C LEU A 238 -13.42 16.99 7.10
N ARG A 239 -14.17 16.04 7.66
CA ARG A 239 -13.73 14.66 7.84
C ARG A 239 -14.49 13.74 6.90
N GLY A 240 -13.80 12.77 6.30
CA GLY A 240 -14.43 11.78 5.45
C GLY A 240 -13.60 10.51 5.29
N SER A 241 -14.14 9.56 4.54
CA SER A 241 -13.46 8.36 4.11
C SER A 241 -13.81 8.03 2.66
N CYS A 242 -12.92 7.32 1.99
CA CYS A 242 -13.19 6.82 0.66
C CYS A 242 -14.12 5.62 0.70
N GLN A 243 -15.09 5.57 -0.22
CA GLN A 243 -16.00 4.42 -0.35
C GLN A 243 -15.39 3.25 -1.14
N ARG A 244 -14.24 3.47 -1.82
CA ARG A 244 -13.59 2.48 -2.69
C ARG A 244 -12.29 1.92 -2.12
N CYS A 245 -11.60 2.67 -1.26
CA CYS A 245 -10.40 2.21 -0.58
C CYS A 245 -10.41 2.59 0.89
N SER A 246 -9.57 1.93 1.68
CA SER A 246 -9.43 2.12 3.12
C SER A 246 -8.63 3.39 3.46
N THR A 247 -9.06 4.53 2.90
CA THR A 247 -8.46 5.84 3.16
C THR A 247 -9.44 6.71 3.95
N SER A 248 -9.00 7.25 5.08
CA SER A 248 -9.70 8.29 5.83
C SER A 248 -8.93 9.60 5.73
N TYR A 249 -9.63 10.73 5.86
CA TYR A 249 -9.00 12.04 5.81
C TYR A 249 -9.71 13.04 6.71
N ASP A 250 -8.95 14.04 7.15
CA ASP A 250 -9.48 15.26 7.71
C ASP A 250 -8.80 16.49 7.10
N PHE A 251 -9.57 17.55 6.95
CA PHE A 251 -9.11 18.81 6.39
C PHE A 251 -9.56 19.95 7.29
N SER A 252 -8.64 20.84 7.63
CA SER A 252 -8.90 22.02 8.44
C SER A 252 -8.23 23.24 7.82
N VAL A 253 -8.82 24.42 8.03
CA VAL A 253 -8.26 25.69 7.58
C VAL A 253 -8.23 26.63 8.77
N SER A 254 -7.09 27.29 8.98
CA SER A 254 -6.93 28.31 10.02
C SER A 254 -6.09 29.47 9.50
N GLN A 255 -6.27 30.66 10.07
CA GLN A 255 -5.44 31.82 9.71
C GLN A 255 -3.97 31.64 10.11
N ALA A 256 -3.71 30.96 11.24
CA ALA A 256 -2.36 30.75 11.77
C ALA A 256 -1.56 29.69 11.00
N ASN A 257 -2.20 28.58 10.61
CA ASN A 257 -1.52 27.42 10.03
C ASN A 257 -1.87 27.17 8.55
N GLY A 258 -2.68 28.03 7.94
CA GLY A 258 -3.18 27.82 6.59
C GLY A 258 -4.11 26.60 6.49
N GLY A 259 -4.09 25.93 5.33
CA GLY A 259 -4.84 24.69 5.11
C GLY A 259 -4.03 23.46 5.50
N VAL A 260 -4.59 22.57 6.31
CA VAL A 260 -3.97 21.31 6.73
C VAL A 260 -4.88 20.14 6.34
N LEU A 261 -4.34 19.19 5.58
CA LEU A 261 -4.98 17.92 5.24
C LEU A 261 -4.19 16.78 5.87
N ASN A 262 -4.83 15.93 6.66
CA ASN A 262 -4.28 14.63 7.01
C ASN A 262 -5.04 13.53 6.29
N ALA A 263 -4.31 12.54 5.79
CA ALA A 263 -4.87 11.32 5.22
C ALA A 263 -4.23 10.11 5.87
N THR A 264 -5.03 9.10 6.18
CA THR A 264 -4.54 7.80 6.65
C THR A 264 -4.98 6.74 5.65
N HIS A 265 -4.00 6.01 5.14
CA HIS A 265 -4.22 4.92 4.18
C HIS A 265 -3.91 3.59 4.84
N ASP A 266 -4.87 2.67 4.83
CA ASP A 266 -4.65 1.27 5.17
C ASP A 266 -4.38 0.46 3.90
N TYR A 267 -3.16 -0.03 3.77
CA TYR A 267 -2.73 -0.90 2.67
C TYR A 267 -2.94 -2.39 2.97
N GLY A 268 -3.50 -2.72 4.14
CA GLY A 268 -3.87 -4.06 4.55
C GLY A 268 -2.70 -4.81 5.19
N SER A 269 -2.93 -6.11 5.39
CA SER A 269 -1.94 -7.05 5.90
C SER A 269 -1.38 -7.90 4.77
N PHE A 270 -0.29 -8.65 5.03
CA PHE A 270 0.28 -9.52 4.01
C PHE A 270 -0.70 -10.62 3.58
N ASN A 271 -1.58 -11.04 4.49
CA ASN A 271 -2.53 -12.12 4.27
C ASN A 271 -3.87 -11.65 3.69
N SER A 272 -4.11 -10.33 3.58
CA SER A 272 -5.35 -9.82 3.00
C SER A 272 -5.29 -9.84 1.46
N LEU A 273 -5.12 -11.04 0.90
CA LEU A 273 -5.17 -11.29 -0.54
C LEU A 273 -6.48 -10.79 -1.15
N ASP A 274 -7.59 -10.83 -0.41
CA ASP A 274 -8.91 -10.34 -0.84
C ASP A 274 -9.03 -8.81 -0.92
N GLU A 275 -8.24 -8.05 -0.16
CA GLU A 275 -8.10 -6.61 -0.38
C GLU A 275 -7.25 -6.31 -1.62
N TRP A 276 -6.33 -7.22 -1.94
CA TRP A 276 -5.39 -7.11 -3.04
C TRP A 276 -6.03 -7.51 -4.39
N LYS A 277 -6.81 -8.60 -4.42
CA LYS A 277 -7.66 -9.04 -5.54
C LYS A 277 -8.67 -7.96 -5.96
N ARG A 278 -9.26 -7.23 -4.99
CA ARG A 278 -10.23 -6.16 -5.25
C ARG A 278 -9.65 -4.93 -5.98
N ARG A 279 -8.34 -4.71 -5.94
CA ARG A 279 -7.70 -3.51 -6.52
C ARG A 279 -7.29 -3.65 -7.98
N SER A 280 -7.03 -4.86 -8.47
CA SER A 280 -6.26 -5.03 -9.72
C SER A 280 -6.95 -5.84 -10.83
N TRP A 281 -7.81 -6.81 -10.48
CA TRP A 281 -8.23 -7.84 -11.45
C TRP A 281 -9.43 -7.45 -12.32
N LYS A 282 -10.04 -6.29 -12.08
CA LYS A 282 -11.09 -5.75 -12.97
C LYS A 282 -10.56 -5.19 -14.30
N ASN A 283 -9.24 -5.08 -14.47
CA ASN A 283 -8.62 -4.47 -15.65
C ASN A 283 -7.77 -5.43 -16.50
N LEU A 284 -7.70 -6.72 -16.15
CA LEU A 284 -6.88 -7.73 -16.87
C LEU A 284 -7.69 -8.67 -17.77
N VAL A 285 -9.00 -8.43 -17.91
CA VAL A 285 -9.84 -9.09 -18.92
C VAL A 285 -10.16 -8.07 -20.01
N VAL A 286 -9.20 -7.83 -20.91
CA VAL A 286 -9.41 -7.28 -22.26
C VAL A 286 -8.48 -8.02 -23.21
#